data_AF-A0A9X5S4W0-F1
#
_entry.id   AF-A0A9X5S4W0-F1
#
_cell.length_a   1.000
_cell.length_b   1.000
_cell.length_c   1.000
_cell.angle_alpha   90.00
_cell.angle_beta   90.00
_cell.angle_gamma   90.00
#
_symmetry.space_group_name_H-M   'P 1'
#
loop_
_entity.id
_entity.type
_entity.pdbx_description
1 polymer ?
#
loop_
_entity_poly.entity_id
_entity_poly.type
_entity_poly.pdbx_seq_one_letter_code
_entity_poly.pdbx_strand_id
1 'polypeptide(L)'
;MSDLNLSNSIFQGYNDKHGLMICGYEWGWSKADEAAYVAGEYKLPENKIDHTFANKSLYYGEQAKKWRYDNTIKNWFEMWGHPLDENGLGGAFEKSLVQTNWAATQGNKIDNPNKFLQPEHVDNFLYHIEKLRPKLILFMGSNLTNYLNCANVLPRFEQLVGKQTQPLRVVQKDFSGTRFKIRFQSFENCEVVCLPHPSASRGLSYDYIALFEPEMNRILSDFKTTRGFK
;
A
#
# COMPACT_ATOMS: atom_id res chain seq x y z
N MET A 1 -21.60 9.92 2.44
CA MET A 1 -20.56 9.09 3.10
C MET A 1 -19.81 8.42 1.97
N SER A 2 -18.49 8.65 1.86
CA SER A 2 -17.68 8.04 0.79
C SER A 2 -17.48 6.56 1.10
N ASP A 3 -17.71 5.70 0.12
CA ASP A 3 -17.25 4.31 0.18
C ASP A 3 -15.72 4.28 0.20
N LEU A 4 -15.14 3.30 0.89
CA LEU A 4 -13.69 3.11 0.89
C LEU A 4 -13.21 2.78 -0.54
N ASN A 5 -12.31 3.57 -1.13
CA ASN A 5 -11.67 3.24 -2.41
C ASN A 5 -10.63 2.12 -2.22
N LEU A 6 -11.05 0.87 -2.30
CA LEU A 6 -10.21 -0.31 -2.08
C LEU A 6 -10.05 -1.10 -3.39
N SER A 7 -8.86 -1.68 -3.59
CA SER A 7 -8.58 -2.57 -4.74
C SER A 7 -8.77 -4.06 -4.43
N ASN A 8 -9.14 -4.43 -3.21
CA ASN A 8 -9.40 -5.81 -2.83
C ASN A 8 -10.51 -5.91 -1.77
N SER A 9 -11.00 -7.13 -1.53
CA SER A 9 -12.10 -7.38 -0.60
C SER A 9 -11.72 -7.10 0.86
N ILE A 10 -12.77 -6.78 1.65
CA ILE A 10 -12.70 -6.72 3.10
C ILE A 10 -13.10 -8.08 3.68
N PHE A 11 -12.30 -8.59 4.60
CA PHE A 11 -12.52 -9.84 5.32
C PHE A 11 -12.67 -9.54 6.81
N GLN A 12 -13.83 -9.86 7.37
CA GLN A 12 -14.14 -9.62 8.78
C GLN A 12 -13.13 -10.33 9.71
N GLY A 13 -12.60 -9.59 10.68
CA GLY A 13 -11.57 -10.05 11.61
C GLY A 13 -10.13 -9.96 11.07
N TYR A 14 -9.93 -9.61 9.80
CA TYR A 14 -8.61 -9.55 9.16
C TYR A 14 -8.22 -8.11 8.80
N ASN A 15 -8.71 -7.58 7.67
CA ASN A 15 -8.39 -6.25 7.15
C ASN A 15 -9.54 -5.23 7.33
N ASP A 16 -10.69 -5.66 7.84
CA ASP A 16 -11.77 -4.77 8.26
C ASP A 16 -11.32 -3.82 9.38
N LYS A 17 -10.45 -4.31 10.26
CA LYS A 17 -9.70 -3.54 11.26
C LYS A 17 -8.30 -4.11 11.47
N HIS A 18 -7.34 -3.26 11.78
CA HIS A 18 -6.01 -3.67 12.26
C HIS A 18 -5.19 -4.50 11.26
N GLY A 19 -5.51 -4.36 9.97
CA GLY A 19 -4.77 -4.98 8.87
C GLY A 19 -3.47 -4.24 8.52
N LEU A 20 -2.87 -4.70 7.42
CA LEU A 20 -1.75 -4.05 6.73
C LEU A 20 -2.32 -3.29 5.52
N MET A 21 -2.14 -1.97 5.51
CA MET A 21 -2.61 -1.11 4.42
C MET A 21 -1.45 -0.79 3.45
N ILE A 22 -1.60 -1.14 2.18
CA ILE A 22 -0.73 -0.70 1.09
C ILE A 22 -1.37 0.55 0.48
N CYS A 23 -0.69 1.69 0.58
CA CYS A 23 -1.26 2.98 0.17
C CYS A 23 -0.34 3.68 -0.83
N GLY A 24 -0.82 3.84 -2.06
CA GLY A 24 -0.16 4.63 -3.10
C GLY A 24 -0.68 6.07 -3.14
N TYR A 25 -0.31 6.80 -4.20
CA TYR A 25 -0.79 8.18 -4.40
C TYR A 25 -2.24 8.22 -4.91
N GLU A 26 -2.52 7.52 -6.00
CA GLU A 26 -3.81 7.47 -6.70
C GLU A 26 -3.85 6.25 -7.64
N TRP A 27 -5.02 5.92 -8.21
CA TRP A 27 -5.13 4.80 -9.12
C TRP A 27 -4.40 5.07 -10.44
N GLY A 28 -3.69 4.07 -10.95
CA GLY A 28 -3.09 4.14 -12.28
C GLY A 28 -4.16 4.06 -13.37
N TRP A 29 -3.96 4.81 -14.46
CA TRP A 29 -4.73 4.65 -15.70
C TRP A 29 -3.82 4.91 -16.88
N SER A 30 -3.22 3.84 -17.40
CA SER A 30 -2.35 3.97 -18.57
C SER A 30 -3.18 4.18 -19.83
N LYS A 31 -2.53 4.67 -20.90
CA LYS A 31 -3.16 4.74 -22.23
C LYS A 31 -3.60 3.36 -22.75
N ALA A 32 -2.93 2.29 -22.31
CA ALA A 32 -3.30 0.93 -22.66
C ALA A 32 -4.59 0.52 -21.93
N ASP A 33 -4.74 0.88 -20.65
CA ASP A 33 -5.97 0.64 -19.88
C ASP A 33 -7.15 1.41 -20.50
N GLU A 34 -6.93 2.66 -20.91
CA GLU A 34 -7.93 3.44 -21.63
C GLU A 34 -8.34 2.78 -22.96
N ALA A 35 -7.37 2.35 -23.76
CA ALA A 35 -7.64 1.71 -25.05
C ALA A 35 -8.41 0.39 -24.91
N ALA A 36 -8.02 -0.47 -23.97
CA ALA A 36 -8.69 -1.75 -23.74
C ALA A 36 -10.06 -1.59 -23.06
N TYR A 37 -10.26 -0.54 -22.25
CA TYR A 37 -11.59 -0.15 -21.75
C TYR A 37 -12.50 0.27 -22.90
N VAL A 38 -12.03 1.14 -23.80
CA VAL A 38 -12.77 1.57 -24.99
C VAL A 38 -13.06 0.39 -25.93
N ALA A 39 -12.13 -0.55 -26.07
CA ALA A 39 -12.30 -1.76 -26.87
C ALA A 39 -13.25 -2.81 -26.24
N GLY A 40 -13.71 -2.60 -25.00
CA GLY A 40 -14.58 -3.55 -24.29
C GLY A 40 -13.88 -4.87 -23.93
N GLU A 41 -12.55 -4.88 -23.90
CA GLU A 41 -11.73 -6.06 -23.61
C GLU A 41 -11.79 -6.47 -22.13
N TYR A 42 -12.30 -5.57 -21.28
CA TYR A 42 -12.47 -5.80 -19.85
C TYR A 42 -13.91 -6.14 -19.51
N LYS A 43 -14.16 -7.42 -19.22
CA LYS A 43 -15.39 -7.86 -18.56
C LYS A 43 -15.05 -8.28 -17.14
N LEU A 44 -15.49 -7.47 -16.18
CA LEU A 44 -15.51 -7.90 -14.79
C LEU A 44 -16.62 -8.96 -14.62
N PRO A 45 -16.45 -9.90 -13.68
CA PRO A 45 -17.52 -10.82 -13.30
C PRO A 45 -18.79 -10.04 -12.91
N GLU A 46 -19.97 -10.55 -13.29
CA GLU A 46 -21.27 -9.93 -12.96
C GLU A 46 -21.47 -9.84 -11.44
N ASN A 47 -21.02 -10.86 -10.71
CA ASN A 47 -21.04 -10.90 -9.27
C ASN A 47 -19.66 -10.53 -8.72
N LYS A 48 -19.64 -9.78 -7.62
CA LYS A 48 -18.40 -9.50 -6.90
C LYS A 48 -17.80 -10.81 -6.38
N ILE A 49 -16.56 -11.09 -6.78
CA ILE A 49 -15.79 -12.23 -6.31
C ILE A 49 -14.79 -11.73 -5.27
N ASP A 50 -14.76 -12.38 -4.11
CA ASP A 50 -13.78 -12.06 -3.10
C ASP A 50 -12.36 -12.37 -3.56
N HIS A 51 -11.47 -11.42 -3.30
CA HIS A 51 -10.07 -11.51 -3.71
C HIS A 51 -9.19 -10.72 -2.74
N THR A 52 -7.96 -11.17 -2.58
CA THR A 52 -6.94 -10.50 -1.76
C THR A 52 -6.01 -9.68 -2.64
N PHE A 53 -5.14 -8.88 -2.02
CA PHE A 53 -4.04 -8.24 -2.74
C PHE A 53 -3.12 -9.28 -3.41
N ALA A 54 -2.88 -10.42 -2.74
CA ALA A 54 -2.02 -11.48 -3.27
C ALA A 54 -2.58 -12.11 -4.54
N ASN A 55 -3.91 -12.30 -4.62
CA ASN A 55 -4.55 -12.90 -5.79
C ASN A 55 -5.76 -12.11 -6.28
N LYS A 56 -5.47 -11.04 -7.03
CA LYS A 56 -6.49 -10.26 -7.74
C LYS A 56 -7.06 -10.96 -8.97
N SER A 57 -6.43 -12.02 -9.45
CA SER A 57 -6.87 -12.73 -10.66
C SER A 57 -8.22 -13.41 -10.48
N LEU A 58 -8.65 -13.69 -9.25
CA LEU A 58 -9.99 -14.19 -8.94
C LEU A 58 -11.10 -13.25 -9.42
N TYR A 59 -10.88 -11.93 -9.38
CA TYR A 59 -11.85 -10.93 -9.79
C TYR A 59 -11.52 -10.29 -11.14
N TYR A 60 -10.24 -9.98 -11.37
CA TYR A 60 -9.81 -9.28 -12.58
C TYR A 60 -9.33 -10.22 -13.69
N GLY A 61 -9.24 -11.54 -13.46
CA GLY A 61 -8.72 -12.52 -14.41
C GLY A 61 -7.19 -12.48 -14.56
N GLU A 62 -6.67 -13.27 -15.51
CA GLU A 62 -5.23 -13.47 -15.75
C GLU A 62 -4.44 -12.18 -16.02
N GLN A 63 -5.10 -11.11 -16.50
CA GLN A 63 -4.47 -9.82 -16.70
C GLN A 63 -3.88 -9.22 -15.41
N ALA A 64 -4.48 -9.48 -14.25
CA ALA A 64 -3.97 -8.98 -12.97
C ALA A 64 -2.57 -9.51 -12.67
N LYS A 65 -2.23 -10.70 -13.18
CA LYS A 65 -0.89 -11.29 -13.05
C LYS A 65 0.17 -10.53 -13.86
N LYS A 66 -0.22 -9.61 -14.74
CA LYS A 66 0.69 -8.77 -15.53
C LYS A 66 0.92 -7.39 -14.88
N TRP A 67 0.20 -7.05 -13.81
CA TRP A 67 0.30 -5.74 -13.18
C TRP A 67 1.64 -5.56 -12.48
N ARG A 68 2.51 -4.77 -13.09
CA ARG A 68 3.86 -4.49 -12.59
C ARG A 68 3.86 -3.98 -11.16
N TYR A 69 2.93 -3.09 -10.80
CA TYR A 69 2.81 -2.53 -9.45
C TYR A 69 2.66 -3.65 -8.41
N ASP A 70 1.66 -4.52 -8.60
CA ASP A 70 1.34 -5.61 -7.68
C ASP A 70 2.48 -6.63 -7.62
N ASN A 71 2.98 -7.08 -8.78
CA ASN A 71 4.06 -8.07 -8.86
C ASN A 71 5.36 -7.57 -8.20
N THR A 72 5.70 -6.30 -8.36
CA THR A 72 6.88 -5.74 -7.68
C THR A 72 6.72 -5.77 -6.16
N ILE A 73 5.54 -5.44 -5.63
CA ILE A 73 5.28 -5.50 -4.18
C ILE A 73 5.31 -6.96 -3.69
N LYS A 74 4.70 -7.90 -4.41
CA LYS A 74 4.76 -9.34 -4.08
C LYS A 74 6.19 -9.84 -3.98
N ASN A 75 7.04 -9.46 -4.94
CA ASN A 75 8.47 -9.79 -4.92
C ASN A 75 9.18 -9.17 -3.70
N TRP A 76 8.81 -7.96 -3.28
CA TRP A 76 9.40 -7.36 -2.08
C TRP A 76 9.04 -8.15 -0.82
N PHE A 77 7.78 -8.56 -0.67
CA PHE A 77 7.35 -9.44 0.42
C PHE A 77 8.16 -10.74 0.45
N GLU A 78 8.42 -11.37 -0.69
CA GLU A 78 9.29 -12.54 -0.80
C GLU A 78 10.74 -12.24 -0.35
N MET A 79 11.35 -11.16 -0.83
CA MET A 79 12.71 -10.74 -0.44
C MET A 79 12.83 -10.43 1.06
N TRP A 80 11.74 -10.05 1.71
CA TRP A 80 11.71 -9.78 3.15
C TRP A 80 11.36 -11.01 3.99
N GLY A 81 11.34 -12.21 3.39
CA GLY A 81 11.06 -13.48 4.08
C GLY A 81 9.57 -13.71 4.39
N HIS A 82 8.67 -13.02 3.69
CA HIS A 82 7.22 -13.11 3.89
C HIS A 82 6.46 -13.24 2.57
N PRO A 83 6.75 -14.26 1.74
CA PRO A 83 6.08 -14.44 0.45
C PRO A 83 4.56 -14.50 0.63
N LEU A 84 3.83 -13.91 -0.31
CA LEU A 84 2.36 -13.89 -0.30
C LEU A 84 1.82 -15.14 -0.99
N ASP A 85 0.85 -15.82 -0.37
CA ASP A 85 0.19 -16.99 -0.96
C ASP A 85 -0.88 -16.58 -1.98
N GLU A 86 -0.60 -16.86 -3.25
CA GLU A 86 -1.54 -16.57 -4.36
C GLU A 86 -2.59 -17.68 -4.56
N ASN A 87 -2.54 -18.79 -3.82
CA ASN A 87 -3.51 -19.87 -3.98
C ASN A 87 -4.87 -19.49 -3.40
N GLY A 88 -5.88 -19.34 -4.26
CA GLY A 88 -7.22 -18.92 -3.84
C GLY A 88 -7.17 -17.57 -3.12
N LEU A 89 -7.64 -17.53 -1.87
CA LEU A 89 -7.61 -16.33 -1.03
C LEU A 89 -6.34 -16.23 -0.14
N GLY A 90 -5.42 -17.18 -0.24
CA GLY A 90 -4.29 -17.31 0.69
C GLY A 90 -4.73 -17.55 2.14
N GLY A 91 -3.81 -17.25 3.07
CA GLY A 91 -3.99 -17.43 4.50
C GLY A 91 -4.55 -16.21 5.23
N ALA A 92 -4.42 -16.22 6.55
CA ALA A 92 -4.83 -15.10 7.40
C ALA A 92 -4.03 -13.82 7.09
N PHE A 93 -2.75 -13.98 6.71
CA PHE A 93 -1.90 -12.87 6.36
C PHE A 93 -2.39 -12.16 5.10
N GLU A 94 -2.64 -12.86 4.00
CA GLU A 94 -3.11 -12.27 2.73
C GLU A 94 -4.46 -11.58 2.89
N LYS A 95 -5.37 -12.16 3.68
CA LYS A 95 -6.68 -11.56 4.02
C LYS A 95 -6.55 -10.31 4.89
N SER A 96 -5.42 -10.13 5.58
CA SER A 96 -5.14 -8.95 6.40
C SER A 96 -4.60 -7.76 5.59
N LEU A 97 -4.24 -7.97 4.32
CA LEU A 97 -3.76 -6.91 3.43
C LEU A 97 -4.94 -6.18 2.79
N VAL A 98 -4.82 -4.86 2.69
CA VAL A 98 -5.76 -4.02 1.94
C VAL A 98 -4.98 -2.98 1.14
N GLN A 99 -5.30 -2.84 -0.14
CA GLN A 99 -4.73 -1.81 -1.00
C GLN A 99 -5.72 -0.66 -1.20
N THR A 100 -5.21 0.56 -1.02
CA THR A 100 -5.91 1.81 -1.28
C THR A 100 -4.92 2.87 -1.81
N ASN A 101 -5.38 4.12 -1.91
CA ASN A 101 -4.57 5.27 -2.27
C ASN A 101 -4.95 6.48 -1.43
N TRP A 102 -3.98 7.37 -1.28
CA TRP A 102 -4.14 8.66 -0.61
C TRP A 102 -5.28 9.47 -1.23
N ALA A 103 -5.27 9.64 -2.55
CA ALA A 103 -6.35 10.28 -3.28
C ALA A 103 -7.26 9.25 -3.95
N ALA A 104 -8.57 9.48 -3.88
CA ALA A 104 -9.58 8.75 -4.64
C ALA A 104 -9.70 9.25 -6.09
N THR A 105 -8.56 9.47 -6.72
CA THR A 105 -8.43 9.91 -8.11
C THR A 105 -7.71 8.86 -8.94
N GLN A 106 -7.66 9.11 -10.24
CA GLN A 106 -7.03 8.22 -11.19
C GLN A 106 -6.22 9.02 -12.21
N GLY A 107 -5.01 8.57 -12.52
CA GLY A 107 -4.10 9.27 -13.43
C GLY A 107 -2.94 8.42 -13.93
N ASN A 108 -2.35 8.83 -15.06
CA ASN A 108 -1.14 8.22 -15.62
C ASN A 108 0.16 8.84 -15.09
N LYS A 109 0.08 10.02 -14.48
CA LYS A 109 1.20 10.76 -13.89
C LYS A 109 0.71 11.73 -12.82
N ILE A 110 1.60 12.10 -11.91
CA ILE A 110 1.35 13.12 -10.90
C ILE A 110 1.76 14.49 -11.48
N ASP A 111 0.78 15.23 -11.98
CA ASP A 111 1.01 16.57 -12.55
C ASP A 111 0.95 17.69 -11.51
N ASN A 112 0.16 17.50 -10.45
CA ASN A 112 0.03 18.46 -9.35
C ASN A 112 0.28 17.75 -8.00
N PRO A 113 1.52 17.74 -7.48
CA PRO A 113 1.83 17.14 -6.18
C PRO A 113 1.10 17.80 -4.99
N ASN A 114 0.67 19.06 -5.13
CA ASN A 114 -0.02 19.76 -4.04
C ASN A 114 -1.46 19.29 -3.87
N LYS A 115 -2.04 18.60 -4.87
CA LYS A 115 -3.40 18.07 -4.77
C LYS A 115 -3.56 17.14 -3.56
N PHE A 116 -2.52 16.38 -3.21
CA PHE A 116 -2.57 15.43 -2.08
C PHE A 116 -2.74 16.11 -0.71
N LEU A 117 -2.56 17.43 -0.63
CA LEU A 117 -2.84 18.21 0.58
C LEU A 117 -4.19 18.94 0.54
N GLN A 118 -4.95 18.83 -0.56
CA GLN A 118 -6.30 19.36 -0.63
C GLN A 118 -7.23 18.56 0.30
N PRO A 119 -8.21 19.23 0.94
CA PRO A 119 -9.07 18.62 1.95
C PRO A 119 -9.69 17.30 1.52
N GLU A 120 -10.20 17.19 0.29
CA GLU A 120 -10.87 16.01 -0.23
C GLU A 120 -9.96 14.76 -0.29
N HIS A 121 -8.66 14.93 -0.53
CA HIS A 121 -7.70 13.83 -0.62
C HIS A 121 -7.14 13.47 0.76
N VAL A 122 -6.91 14.48 1.60
CA VAL A 122 -6.53 14.26 3.01
C VAL A 122 -7.67 13.54 3.75
N ASP A 123 -8.90 13.99 3.56
CA ASP A 123 -10.08 13.42 4.20
C ASP A 123 -10.36 12.01 3.71
N ASN A 124 -10.14 11.72 2.42
CA ASN A 124 -10.17 10.36 1.90
C ASN A 124 -9.20 9.46 2.67
N PHE A 125 -7.91 9.81 2.72
CA PHE A 125 -6.91 9.04 3.47
C PHE A 125 -7.29 8.86 4.94
N LEU A 126 -7.64 9.93 5.64
CA LEU A 126 -7.99 9.86 7.07
C LEU A 126 -9.26 9.05 7.32
N TYR A 127 -10.20 9.03 6.37
CA TYR A 127 -11.37 8.16 6.43
C TYR A 127 -10.99 6.68 6.38
N HIS A 128 -10.02 6.26 5.56
CA HIS A 128 -9.49 4.89 5.62
C HIS A 128 -8.87 4.58 6.97
N ILE A 129 -8.08 5.50 7.52
CA ILE A 129 -7.44 5.31 8.82
C ILE A 129 -8.50 5.14 9.92
N GLU A 130 -9.56 5.95 9.90
CA GLU A 130 -10.67 5.85 10.85
C GLU A 130 -11.37 4.49 10.79
N LYS A 131 -11.69 4.02 9.58
CA LYS A 131 -12.47 2.79 9.37
C LYS A 131 -11.63 1.53 9.55
N LEU A 132 -10.47 1.47 8.92
CA LEU A 132 -9.62 0.28 8.84
C LEU A 132 -8.65 0.18 10.01
N ARG A 133 -8.34 1.29 10.70
CA ARG A 133 -7.42 1.34 11.86
C ARG A 133 -6.17 0.45 11.67
N PRO A 134 -5.43 0.63 10.55
CA PRO A 134 -4.35 -0.28 10.19
C PRO A 134 -3.29 -0.30 11.28
N LYS A 135 -2.69 -1.47 11.53
CA LYS A 135 -1.54 -1.59 12.42
C LYS A 135 -0.22 -1.35 11.70
N LEU A 136 -0.21 -1.52 10.38
CA LEU A 136 0.94 -1.27 9.53
C LEU A 136 0.47 -0.60 8.24
N ILE A 137 1.15 0.47 7.84
CA ILE A 137 0.95 1.14 6.56
C ILE A 137 2.24 1.07 5.76
N LEU A 138 2.14 0.54 4.54
CA LEU A 138 3.20 0.60 3.55
C LEU A 138 2.84 1.69 2.52
N PHE A 139 3.49 2.84 2.62
CA PHE A 139 3.39 3.88 1.62
C PHE A 139 4.26 3.57 0.40
N MET A 140 3.63 3.55 -0.77
CA MET A 140 4.25 3.27 -2.05
C MET A 140 4.49 4.58 -2.80
N GLY A 141 5.47 5.36 -2.35
CA GLY A 141 5.72 6.70 -2.87
C GLY A 141 6.45 7.60 -1.90
N SER A 142 7.63 8.07 -2.28
CA SER A 142 8.56 8.77 -1.38
C SER A 142 8.06 10.07 -0.74
N ASN A 143 7.00 10.70 -1.28
CA ASN A 143 6.43 11.95 -0.76
C ASN A 143 5.24 11.73 0.17
N LEU A 144 4.67 10.52 0.24
CA LEU A 144 3.49 10.25 1.09
C LEU A 144 3.79 10.54 2.58
N THR A 145 5.01 10.26 3.04
CA THR A 145 5.43 10.64 4.40
C THR A 145 5.54 12.14 4.59
N ASN A 146 5.90 12.90 3.55
CA ASN A 146 5.93 14.36 3.65
C ASN A 146 4.50 14.89 3.82
N TYR A 147 3.53 14.35 3.07
CA TYR A 147 2.13 14.71 3.21
C TYR A 147 1.56 14.32 4.58
N LEU A 148 1.89 13.12 5.07
CA LEU A 148 1.52 12.68 6.42
C LEU A 148 2.04 13.64 7.50
N ASN A 149 3.28 14.11 7.36
CA ASN A 149 3.94 14.98 8.34
C ASN A 149 3.64 16.48 8.14
N CYS A 150 2.74 16.85 7.21
CA CYS A 150 2.28 18.22 7.10
C CYS A 150 1.48 18.63 8.34
N ALA A 151 1.59 19.91 8.75
CA ALA A 151 0.99 20.44 9.97
C ALA A 151 -0.55 20.31 10.01
N ASN A 152 -1.21 20.25 8.86
CA ASN A 152 -2.64 20.06 8.72
C ASN A 152 -3.09 18.59 8.67
N VAL A 153 -2.17 17.63 8.58
CA VAL A 153 -2.47 16.19 8.45
C VAL A 153 -2.03 15.42 9.69
N LEU A 154 -0.78 15.59 10.13
CA LEU A 154 -0.19 14.81 11.23
C LEU A 154 -1.04 14.85 12.51
N PRO A 155 -1.52 16.02 12.99
CA PRO A 155 -2.32 16.05 14.22
C PRO A 155 -3.62 15.27 14.12
N ARG A 156 -4.26 15.26 12.93
CA ARG A 156 -5.50 14.51 12.67
C ARG A 156 -5.22 13.01 12.58
N PHE A 157 -4.10 12.63 11.97
CA PHE A 157 -3.67 11.23 11.93
C PHE A 157 -3.35 10.70 13.34
N GLU A 158 -2.62 11.46 14.16
CA GLU A 158 -2.30 11.09 15.55
C GLU A 158 -3.56 10.95 16.42
N GLN A 159 -4.62 11.72 16.16
CA GLN A 159 -5.90 11.53 16.86
C GLN A 159 -6.51 10.14 16.60
N LEU A 160 -6.19 9.51 15.46
CA LEU A 160 -6.75 8.22 15.06
C LEU A 160 -5.84 7.04 15.46
N VAL A 161 -4.52 7.19 15.34
CA VAL A 161 -3.56 6.11 15.58
C VAL A 161 -2.75 6.25 16.86
N GLY A 162 -2.92 7.36 17.58
CA GLY A 162 -2.13 7.71 18.75
C GLY A 162 -0.87 8.49 18.42
N LYS A 163 -0.14 8.90 19.45
CA LYS A 163 1.02 9.79 19.34
C LYS A 163 2.20 9.11 18.65
N GLN A 164 3.01 9.91 17.95
CA GLN A 164 4.29 9.44 17.43
C GLN A 164 5.20 8.97 18.59
N THR A 165 5.64 7.73 18.54
CA THR A 165 6.45 7.09 19.59
C THR A 165 7.94 7.17 19.30
N GLN A 166 8.32 7.36 18.03
CA GLN A 166 9.72 7.53 17.60
C GLN A 166 9.83 8.61 16.52
N PRO A 167 10.90 9.43 16.52
CA PRO A 167 11.19 10.36 15.44
C PRO A 167 11.20 9.67 14.06
N LEU A 168 10.83 10.41 13.01
CA LEU A 168 10.91 9.93 11.64
C LEU A 168 12.35 9.49 11.31
N ARG A 169 12.55 8.20 11.09
CA ARG A 169 13.86 7.65 10.72
C ARG A 169 13.97 7.54 9.22
N VAL A 170 14.97 8.19 8.64
CA VAL A 170 15.27 8.14 7.21
C VAL A 170 16.51 7.29 6.98
N VAL A 171 16.39 6.21 6.23
CA VAL A 171 17.47 5.26 5.94
C VAL A 171 17.74 5.24 4.45
N GLN A 172 19.01 5.38 4.08
CA GLN A 172 19.50 5.17 2.73
C GLN A 172 20.74 4.29 2.83
N LYS A 173 20.66 3.06 2.33
CA LYS A 173 21.78 2.11 2.39
C LYS A 173 22.74 2.33 1.21
N ASP A 174 24.00 1.97 1.40
CA ASP A 174 24.99 1.99 0.34
C ASP A 174 24.70 0.93 -0.72
N PHE A 175 24.87 1.31 -1.97
CA PHE A 175 24.61 0.47 -3.14
C PHE A 175 25.29 1.08 -4.36
N SER A 176 25.76 0.23 -5.28
CA SER A 176 26.44 0.67 -6.51
C SER A 176 25.49 1.32 -7.51
N GLY A 177 24.19 1.03 -7.44
CA GLY A 177 23.15 1.59 -8.30
C GLY A 177 22.44 2.81 -7.72
N THR A 178 21.22 3.06 -8.21
CA THR A 178 20.39 4.16 -7.69
C THR A 178 19.93 3.86 -6.26
N ARG A 179 20.15 4.82 -5.36
CA ARG A 179 19.82 4.72 -3.94
C ARG A 179 18.54 5.47 -3.63
N PHE A 180 17.72 4.92 -2.74
CA PHE A 180 16.45 5.51 -2.33
C PHE A 180 16.38 5.66 -0.81
N LYS A 181 15.68 6.70 -0.36
CA LYS A 181 15.40 6.89 1.07
C LYS A 181 14.15 6.10 1.45
N ILE A 182 14.30 5.17 2.38
CA ILE A 182 13.19 4.49 3.06
C ILE A 182 12.94 5.23 4.36
N ARG A 183 11.67 5.47 4.69
CA ARG A 183 11.31 6.18 5.93
C ARG A 183 10.49 5.29 6.83
N PHE A 184 10.80 5.33 8.11
CA PHE A 184 10.12 4.57 9.16
C PHE A 184 9.59 5.56 10.19
N GLN A 185 8.32 5.42 10.56
CA GLN A 185 7.66 6.25 11.55
C GLN A 185 6.71 5.39 12.37
N SER A 186 6.82 5.47 13.69
CA SER A 186 6.06 4.65 14.62
C SER A 186 5.10 5.53 15.43
N PHE A 187 3.88 5.03 15.61
CA PHE A 187 2.82 5.61 16.42
C PHE A 187 2.31 4.56 17.40
N GLU A 188 1.63 4.98 18.48
CA GLU A 188 1.15 4.06 19.53
C GLU A 188 0.40 2.83 18.99
N ASN A 189 -0.41 2.99 17.94
CA ASN A 189 -1.22 1.91 17.37
C ASN A 189 -0.92 1.58 15.91
N CYS A 190 0.07 2.22 15.29
CA CYS A 190 0.36 2.04 13.87
C CYS A 190 1.85 2.23 13.54
N GLU A 191 2.41 1.32 12.75
CA GLU A 191 3.70 1.47 12.11
C GLU A 191 3.52 1.99 10.67
N VAL A 192 4.39 2.90 10.23
CA VAL A 192 4.39 3.45 8.87
C VAL A 192 5.77 3.25 8.24
N VAL A 193 5.81 2.56 7.10
CA VAL A 193 7.00 2.43 6.27
C VAL A 193 6.73 3.05 4.91
N CYS A 194 7.62 3.92 4.45
CA CYS A 194 7.52 4.57 3.16
C CYS A 194 8.64 4.14 2.24
N LEU A 195 8.22 3.54 1.13
CA LEU A 195 9.02 2.91 0.11
C LEU A 195 8.96 3.75 -1.18
N PRO A 196 9.90 3.55 -2.12
CA PRO A 196 9.81 4.08 -3.47
C PRO A 196 8.54 3.58 -4.17
N HIS A 197 8.11 4.27 -5.23
CA HIS A 197 6.96 3.81 -5.98
C HIS A 197 7.34 2.57 -6.83
N PRO A 198 6.66 1.43 -6.68
CA PRO A 198 7.11 0.14 -7.22
C PRO A 198 7.18 0.12 -8.76
N SER A 199 6.34 0.88 -9.45
CA SER A 199 6.32 0.94 -10.92
C SER A 199 6.91 2.21 -11.55
N ALA A 200 7.16 3.27 -10.76
CA ALA A 200 7.49 4.60 -11.29
C ALA A 200 8.86 5.13 -10.88
N SER A 201 9.50 4.52 -9.87
CA SER A 201 10.83 4.90 -9.43
C SER A 201 11.89 4.45 -10.44
N ARG A 202 12.47 5.43 -11.16
CA ARG A 202 13.54 5.19 -12.15
C ARG A 202 14.81 4.66 -11.47
N GLY A 203 15.33 3.54 -11.96
CA GLY A 203 16.57 2.95 -11.44
C GLY A 203 16.41 2.11 -10.16
N LEU A 204 15.18 1.86 -9.70
CA LEU A 204 14.94 1.01 -8.53
C LEU A 204 15.27 -0.45 -8.82
N SER A 205 16.32 -0.95 -8.17
CA SER A 205 16.72 -2.36 -8.22
C SER A 205 16.05 -3.15 -7.10
N TYR A 206 15.73 -4.42 -7.36
CA TYR A 206 15.33 -5.39 -6.36
C TYR A 206 16.42 -5.63 -5.33
N ASP A 207 17.69 -5.70 -5.75
CA ASP A 207 18.82 -5.86 -4.84
C ASP A 207 18.89 -4.71 -3.82
N TYR A 208 18.55 -3.49 -4.25
CA TYR A 208 18.52 -2.34 -3.34
C TYR A 208 17.43 -2.48 -2.27
N ILE A 209 16.25 -2.96 -2.66
CA ILE A 209 15.13 -3.19 -1.74
C ILE A 209 15.41 -4.36 -0.79
N ALA A 210 16.08 -5.41 -1.28
CA ALA A 210 16.49 -6.56 -0.48
C ALA A 210 17.42 -6.16 0.67
N LEU A 211 18.23 -5.10 0.51
CA LEU A 211 19.05 -4.58 1.62
C LEU A 211 18.24 -4.22 2.87
N PHE A 212 16.93 -3.94 2.74
CA PHE A 212 16.03 -3.58 3.85
C PHE A 212 15.29 -4.80 4.45
N GLU A 213 15.65 -6.03 4.07
CA GLU A 213 15.14 -7.26 4.67
C GLU A 213 15.20 -7.24 6.21
N PRO A 214 16.32 -6.87 6.89
CA PRO A 214 16.34 -6.93 8.35
C PRO A 214 15.28 -6.05 9.03
N GLU A 215 15.04 -4.86 8.50
CA GLU A 215 13.99 -3.97 9.01
C GLU A 215 12.59 -4.47 8.68
N MET A 216 12.36 -4.88 7.43
CA MET A 216 11.04 -5.27 6.95
C MET A 216 10.59 -6.62 7.50
N ASN A 217 11.50 -7.59 7.59
CA ASN A 217 11.25 -8.89 8.20
C ASN A 217 10.83 -8.73 9.66
N ARG A 218 11.54 -7.90 10.44
CA ARG A 218 11.17 -7.61 11.82
C ARG A 218 9.77 -6.99 11.90
N ILE A 219 9.50 -5.93 11.13
CA ILE A 219 8.21 -5.23 11.15
C ILE A 219 7.04 -6.15 10.76
N LEU A 220 7.22 -6.95 9.72
CA LEU A 220 6.19 -7.88 9.25
C LEU A 220 6.00 -9.07 10.21
N SER A 221 7.08 -9.58 10.80
CA SER A 221 7.01 -10.61 11.85
C SER A 221 6.30 -10.11 13.11
N ASP A 222 6.61 -8.90 13.56
CA ASP A 222 5.94 -8.25 14.70
C ASP A 222 4.45 -8.05 14.41
N PHE A 223 4.10 -7.63 13.18
CA PHE A 223 2.71 -7.51 12.73
C PHE A 223 1.98 -8.87 12.76
N LYS A 224 2.56 -9.91 12.16
CA LYS A 224 1.97 -11.26 12.14
C LYS A 224 1.78 -11.80 13.56
N THR A 225 2.79 -11.65 14.42
CA THR A 225 2.74 -12.06 15.83
C THR A 225 1.61 -11.34 16.58
N THR A 226 1.52 -10.02 16.44
CA THR A 226 0.48 -9.20 17.08
C THR A 226 -0.93 -9.60 16.63
N ARG A 227 -1.08 -10.04 15.38
CA ARG A 227 -2.36 -10.50 14.83
C ARG A 227 -2.64 -11.99 15.05
N GLY A 228 -1.69 -12.74 15.61
CA GLY A 228 -1.82 -14.18 15.81
C GLY A 228 -1.80 -14.98 14.51
N PHE A 229 -1.16 -14.46 13.46
CA PHE A 229 -0.96 -15.18 12.20
C PHE A 229 0.23 -16.13 12.38
N LYS A 230 0.05 -17.39 11.98
CA LYS A 230 1.13 -18.38 11.94
C LYS A 230 1.98 -18.22 10.69
#